data_AF-A0A8H7ZJZ8-F1
#
_entry.id   AF-A0A8H7ZJZ8-F1
#
_cell.length_a   1.000
_cell.length_b   1.000
_cell.length_c   1.000
_cell.angle_alpha   90.00
_cell.angle_beta   90.00
_cell.angle_gamma   90.00
#
_symmetry.space_group_name_H-M   'P 1'
#
loop_
_entity.id
_entity.type
_entity.pdbx_description
1 polymer ?
#
loop_
_entity_poly.entity_id
_entity_poly.type
_entity_poly.pdbx_seq_one_letter_code
_entity_poly.pdbx_strand_id
1 'polypeptide(L)'
;MRSFKSILLNAVTVAAVIPNFKIDQQDSRGNDLTLESISLPNLLTIESISQINNYDSNGVTFDQGRLLMKHRGVLWSKSFIPSKEFTTEVVFRSSGKAEDIQFSDNGLNIWLLDDAKSKSLDQYDGFRFAVNNAETQGLKIFNNDGTNNAENGLDVSIGDCQFRYLESDVPFTLRISYSDNWFKVQVDNNLCFKTDKIKLPQNQNFKLGITSNINSQSQETFEILAIKVWDKLTEDALDDHGLMVDGELKVDVKKVVDDSQSNQDPVRPNIVRESLMERARKHREEMEKSQQQQQQQQGGSDQSGDLSLILNKLSHLEYLVNDLPKSVNPPSSSNDQDGQIDGLILSQSDINNAIKETRDTIRELKETFVQQYAQLLQAVSDLNHKVIGEVREQQYGMEEIGKKVDLLMNEHKEVQHQYRKQNDQLGQKSTHDVTSSDSTLDKMIKWFFIPLMIVLLALVVFVYRLRHDIKHSKLL
;
A
#
# COMPACT_ATOMS: atom_id res chain seq x y z
N MET A 1 79.05 7.94 20.94
CA MET A 1 78.02 7.05 21.52
C MET A 1 76.68 7.38 20.86
N ARG A 2 76.12 6.42 20.10
CA ARG A 2 74.71 6.20 19.66
C ARG A 2 73.78 7.45 19.58
N SER A 3 73.41 7.92 18.38
CA SER A 3 72.33 7.41 17.50
C SER A 3 70.93 7.46 18.14
N PHE A 4 70.24 8.59 18.01
CA PHE A 4 68.78 8.67 18.07
C PHE A 4 68.24 8.58 16.63
N LYS A 5 67.64 7.44 16.28
CA LYS A 5 66.84 7.26 15.07
C LYS A 5 65.44 7.80 15.35
N SER A 6 65.06 8.87 14.66
CA SER A 6 63.67 9.22 14.42
C SER A 6 63.17 8.34 13.27
N ILE A 7 62.25 7.42 13.56
CA ILE A 7 61.52 6.65 12.56
C ILE A 7 60.25 7.46 12.26
N LEU A 8 60.22 8.08 11.08
CA LEU A 8 59.01 8.57 10.45
C LEU A 8 58.14 7.37 10.09
N LEU A 9 57.01 7.21 10.79
CA LEU A 9 55.97 6.27 10.41
C LEU A 9 55.21 6.89 9.22
N ASN A 10 55.47 6.37 8.02
CA ASN A 10 54.62 6.60 6.86
C ASN A 10 53.24 5.98 7.15
N ALA A 11 52.24 6.82 7.41
CA ALA A 11 50.85 6.41 7.33
C ALA A 11 50.51 6.20 5.86
N VAL A 12 50.52 4.95 5.41
CA VAL A 12 49.91 4.55 4.15
C VAL A 12 48.40 4.66 4.33
N THR A 13 47.82 5.74 3.84
CA THR A 13 46.38 5.86 3.64
C THR A 13 45.98 4.89 2.54
N VAL A 14 45.41 3.75 2.93
CA VAL A 14 44.72 2.86 1.99
C VAL A 14 43.41 3.57 1.62
N ALA A 15 43.45 4.34 0.54
CA ALA A 15 42.24 4.80 -0.13
C ALA A 15 41.52 3.57 -0.68
N ALA A 16 40.42 3.18 -0.04
CA ALA A 16 39.48 2.25 -0.63
C ALA A 16 38.87 2.93 -1.86
N VAL A 17 39.38 2.57 -3.03
CA VAL A 17 38.81 2.94 -4.32
C VAL A 17 37.50 2.16 -4.45
N ILE A 18 36.39 2.81 -4.11
CA ILE A 18 35.07 2.30 -4.47
C ILE A 18 34.99 2.45 -6.01
N PRO A 19 34.89 1.35 -6.78
CA PRO A 19 34.70 1.49 -8.21
C PRO A 19 33.37 2.22 -8.45
N ASN A 20 33.44 3.31 -9.21
CA ASN A 20 32.28 4.01 -9.75
C ASN A 20 31.54 3.02 -10.66
N PHE A 21 30.59 2.29 -10.08
CA PHE A 21 29.66 1.48 -10.84
C PHE A 21 28.61 2.42 -11.40
N LYS A 22 28.81 2.85 -12.66
CA LYS A 22 27.70 3.37 -13.46
C LYS A 22 26.74 2.20 -13.67
N ILE A 23 25.70 2.17 -12.85
CA ILE A 23 24.51 1.39 -13.14
C ILE A 23 23.82 2.14 -14.29
N ASP A 24 24.22 1.84 -15.52
CA ASP A 24 23.32 2.01 -16.66
C ASP A 24 22.23 0.95 -16.48
N GLN A 25 21.20 1.30 -15.70
CA GLN A 25 19.93 0.61 -15.74
C GLN A 25 19.33 0.90 -17.11
N GLN A 26 19.69 0.08 -18.07
CA GLN A 26 18.95 -0.06 -19.30
C GLN A 26 17.64 -0.76 -18.91
N ASP A 27 16.67 0.05 -18.50
CA ASP A 27 15.33 -0.37 -18.14
C ASP A 27 14.60 -0.83 -19.41
N SER A 28 14.89 -2.06 -19.83
CA SER A 28 14.20 -2.72 -20.92
C SER A 28 12.96 -3.43 -20.38
N ARG A 29 11.96 -2.64 -20.01
CA ARG A 29 10.52 -2.98 -19.97
C ARG A 29 9.79 -1.78 -20.59
N GLY A 30 8.78 -2.05 -21.42
CA GLY A 30 8.22 -1.10 -22.38
C GLY A 30 8.07 0.34 -21.85
N ASN A 31 8.48 1.31 -22.67
CA ASN A 31 8.47 2.75 -22.39
C ASN A 31 7.13 3.26 -21.82
N ASP A 32 6.93 3.13 -20.51
CA ASP A 32 6.00 3.91 -19.72
C ASP A 32 6.66 5.27 -19.45
N LEU A 33 6.76 6.06 -20.52
CA LEU A 33 7.26 7.43 -20.43
C LEU A 33 6.39 8.21 -19.46
N THR A 34 6.98 8.58 -18.32
CA THR A 34 6.37 9.50 -17.38
C THR A 34 6.31 10.89 -18.00
N LEU A 35 5.31 11.67 -17.58
CA LEU A 35 5.17 13.06 -17.98
C LEU A 35 6.13 13.91 -17.14
N GLU A 36 7.34 14.13 -17.65
CA GLU A 36 8.42 14.84 -16.94
C GLU A 36 8.03 16.28 -16.50
N SER A 37 7.13 16.93 -17.24
CA SER A 37 6.68 18.31 -16.95
C SER A 37 5.91 18.45 -15.65
N ILE A 38 5.43 17.34 -15.08
CA ILE A 38 4.68 17.28 -13.82
C ILE A 38 5.20 16.19 -12.87
N SER A 39 6.02 15.25 -13.31
CA SER A 39 6.64 14.25 -12.44
C SER A 39 7.87 14.82 -11.74
N LEU A 40 8.07 14.56 -10.44
CA LEU A 40 9.32 14.93 -9.79
C LEU A 40 10.51 14.18 -10.43
N PRO A 41 11.66 14.86 -10.60
CA PRO A 41 12.88 14.17 -10.98
C PRO A 41 13.30 13.19 -9.87
N ASN A 42 14.22 12.27 -10.18
CA ASN A 42 14.76 11.37 -9.18
C ASN A 42 15.50 12.18 -8.08
N LEU A 43 14.87 12.27 -6.90
CA LEU A 43 15.36 13.09 -5.81
C LEU A 43 16.73 12.64 -5.27
N LEU A 44 17.12 11.37 -5.46
CA LEU A 44 18.43 10.87 -5.05
C LEU A 44 19.58 11.42 -5.91
N THR A 45 19.27 11.92 -7.11
CA THR A 45 20.27 12.41 -8.08
C THR A 45 20.48 13.91 -8.01
N ILE A 46 19.59 14.64 -7.34
CA ILE A 46 19.66 16.09 -7.19
C ILE A 46 20.36 16.45 -5.88
N GLU A 47 21.04 17.58 -5.86
CA GLU A 47 21.75 18.08 -4.68
C GLU A 47 20.94 19.11 -3.91
N SER A 48 20.02 19.81 -4.57
CA SER A 48 19.24 20.88 -3.98
C SER A 48 17.84 21.01 -4.58
N ILE A 49 16.91 21.53 -3.76
CA ILE A 49 15.51 21.80 -4.18
C ILE A 49 15.41 22.76 -5.37
N SER A 50 16.40 23.63 -5.57
CA SER A 50 16.46 24.57 -6.70
C SER A 50 16.59 23.90 -8.07
N GLN A 51 16.94 22.61 -8.12
CA GLN A 51 16.97 21.84 -9.37
C GLN A 51 15.56 21.35 -9.78
N ILE A 52 14.57 21.43 -8.88
CA ILE A 52 13.17 21.07 -9.15
C ILE A 52 12.47 22.28 -9.77
N ASN A 53 12.43 22.33 -11.10
CA ASN A 53 11.89 23.48 -11.83
C ASN A 53 10.40 23.37 -12.15
N ASN A 54 9.83 22.17 -12.09
CA ASN A 54 8.45 21.87 -12.48
C ASN A 54 7.42 22.04 -11.34
N TYR A 55 7.89 22.35 -10.14
CA TYR A 55 7.04 22.62 -8.98
C TYR A 55 7.36 23.97 -8.35
N ASP A 56 6.33 24.59 -7.77
CA ASP A 56 6.44 25.71 -6.84
C ASP A 56 6.37 25.16 -5.41
N SER A 57 7.44 25.38 -4.64
CA SER A 57 7.56 24.89 -3.27
C SER A 57 7.62 26.05 -2.28
N ASN A 58 6.87 25.96 -1.17
CA ASN A 58 6.96 26.87 -0.04
C ASN A 58 6.91 26.09 1.27
N GLY A 59 7.77 26.43 2.24
CA GLY A 59 7.83 25.70 3.52
C GLY A 59 8.28 24.23 3.40
N VAL A 60 8.93 23.87 2.30
CA VAL A 60 9.48 22.53 2.02
C VAL A 60 11.00 22.59 2.05
N THR A 61 11.64 21.62 2.71
CA THR A 61 13.10 21.50 2.75
C THR A 61 13.54 20.21 2.09
N PHE A 62 14.63 20.23 1.33
CA PHE A 62 15.22 19.03 0.76
C PHE A 62 16.28 18.46 1.70
N ASP A 63 16.23 17.15 1.95
CA ASP A 63 17.22 16.42 2.73
C ASP A 63 17.44 15.05 2.12
N GLN A 64 18.69 14.70 1.80
CA GLN A 64 19.12 13.35 1.37
C GLN A 64 18.13 12.63 0.42
N GLY A 65 17.73 13.30 -0.65
CA GLY A 65 16.88 12.71 -1.68
C GLY A 65 15.39 12.58 -1.34
N ARG A 66 14.89 13.41 -0.44
CA ARG A 66 13.46 13.53 -0.13
C ARG A 66 13.09 14.97 0.22
N LEU A 67 11.82 15.30 0.03
CA LEU A 67 11.24 16.60 0.39
C LEU A 67 10.53 16.49 1.74
N LEU A 68 11.00 17.24 2.73
CA LEU A 68 10.43 17.27 4.07
C LEU A 68 9.40 18.41 4.16
N MET A 69 8.18 18.05 4.51
CA MET A 69 7.07 18.95 4.79
C MET A 69 6.83 18.96 6.31
N LYS A 70 7.34 20.02 6.97
CA LYS A 70 7.16 20.23 8.42
C LYS A 70 5.79 20.87 8.68
N HIS A 71 5.73 21.95 9.45
CA HIS A 71 4.49 22.59 9.89
C HIS A 71 3.48 22.94 8.78
N ARG A 72 3.94 23.65 7.74
CA ARG A 72 3.11 24.07 6.61
C ARG A 72 3.93 24.02 5.33
N GLY A 73 4.06 22.81 4.79
CA GLY A 73 4.68 22.61 3.49
C GLY A 73 3.64 22.73 2.39
N VAL A 74 4.04 23.32 1.26
CA VAL A 74 3.21 23.46 0.06
C VAL A 74 4.07 23.14 -1.16
N LEU A 75 3.53 22.32 -2.05
CA LEU A 75 4.16 21.92 -3.31
C LEU A 75 3.08 21.89 -4.40
N TRP A 76 3.21 22.69 -5.45
CA TRP A 76 2.24 22.76 -6.57
C TRP A 76 2.91 22.56 -7.91
N SER A 77 2.30 21.75 -8.78
CA SER A 77 2.79 21.58 -10.14
C SER A 77 2.59 22.85 -10.96
N LYS A 78 3.60 23.21 -11.77
CA LYS A 78 3.50 24.32 -12.74
C LYS A 78 2.70 23.93 -13.98
N SER A 79 2.74 22.65 -14.32
CA SER A 79 2.02 22.06 -15.45
C SER A 79 0.70 21.45 -14.99
N PHE A 80 -0.21 21.25 -15.93
CA PHE A 80 -1.53 20.65 -15.70
C PHE A 80 -1.54 19.15 -16.03
N ILE A 81 -2.41 18.40 -15.35
CA ILE A 81 -2.67 16.99 -15.60
C ILE A 81 -3.48 16.82 -16.90
N PRO A 82 -3.21 15.78 -17.72
CA PRO A 82 -4.01 15.46 -18.89
C PRO A 82 -5.48 15.19 -18.55
N SER A 83 -6.41 15.70 -19.36
CA SER A 83 -7.84 15.68 -19.04
C SER A 83 -8.58 14.39 -19.41
N LYS A 84 -7.97 13.46 -20.15
CA LYS A 84 -8.65 12.26 -20.68
C LYS A 84 -8.44 11.06 -19.78
N GLU A 85 -7.20 10.59 -19.72
CA GLU A 85 -6.79 9.47 -18.87
C GLU A 85 -5.44 9.82 -18.27
N PHE A 86 -5.26 9.46 -17.02
CA PHE A 86 -3.98 9.66 -16.34
C PHE A 86 -3.85 8.71 -15.16
N THR A 87 -2.60 8.47 -14.78
CA THR A 87 -2.24 7.86 -13.50
C THR A 87 -1.26 8.79 -12.81
N THR A 88 -1.48 9.06 -11.53
CA THR A 88 -0.60 9.84 -10.66
C THR A 88 -0.21 8.98 -9.48
N GLU A 89 1.07 8.85 -9.21
CA GLU A 89 1.62 8.19 -8.03
C GLU A 89 2.35 9.19 -7.16
N VAL A 90 2.01 9.21 -5.88
CA VAL A 90 2.70 9.98 -4.84
C VAL A 90 3.25 9.01 -3.81
N VAL A 91 4.57 8.97 -3.68
CA VAL A 91 5.26 8.16 -2.68
C VAL A 91 5.60 9.05 -1.50
N PHE A 92 5.05 8.72 -0.33
CA PHE A 92 5.20 9.52 0.88
C PHE A 92 5.37 8.65 2.11
N ARG A 93 5.88 9.24 3.19
CA ARG A 93 5.82 8.64 4.53
C ARG A 93 5.65 9.71 5.60
N SER A 94 5.31 9.27 6.80
CA SER A 94 5.31 10.12 7.99
C SER A 94 6.39 9.66 8.96
N SER A 95 7.10 10.60 9.58
CA SER A 95 7.99 10.32 10.72
C SER A 95 7.26 10.30 12.07
N GLY A 96 5.93 10.46 12.07
CA GLY A 96 5.11 10.54 13.27
C GLY A 96 5.08 9.23 14.06
N LYS A 97 4.89 9.35 15.37
CA LYS A 97 4.88 8.23 16.33
C LYS A 97 3.45 7.93 16.80
N ALA A 98 3.27 6.87 17.59
CA ALA A 98 1.97 6.56 18.19
C ALA A 98 1.39 7.74 19.01
N GLU A 99 2.25 8.55 19.64
CA GLU A 99 1.83 9.75 20.38
C GLU A 99 1.17 10.80 19.48
N ASP A 100 1.50 10.84 18.19
CA ASP A 100 0.95 11.81 17.24
C ASP A 100 -0.49 11.48 16.81
N ILE A 101 -0.99 10.29 17.16
CA ILE A 101 -2.41 9.90 16.93
C ILE A 101 -3.38 10.92 17.55
N GLN A 102 -2.99 11.57 18.65
CA GLN A 102 -3.84 12.55 19.34
C GLN A 102 -4.01 13.88 18.57
N PHE A 103 -3.12 14.19 17.62
CA PHE A 103 -3.18 15.41 16.83
C PHE A 103 -3.99 15.17 15.56
N SER A 104 -5.31 15.34 15.65
CA SER A 104 -6.22 15.15 14.52
C SER A 104 -6.08 16.21 13.42
N ASP A 105 -5.45 17.35 13.75
CA ASP A 105 -5.14 18.44 12.83
C ASP A 105 -3.88 18.17 11.98
N ASN A 106 -3.06 17.20 12.38
CA ASN A 106 -1.94 16.72 11.57
C ASN A 106 -2.46 16.00 10.33
N GLY A 107 -1.93 16.35 9.17
CA GLY A 107 -2.24 15.62 7.95
C GLY A 107 -1.47 16.06 6.72
N LEU A 108 -1.41 15.14 5.77
CA LEU A 108 -0.94 15.37 4.41
C LEU A 108 -2.14 15.40 3.46
N ASN A 109 -2.26 16.47 2.69
CA ASN A 109 -3.32 16.61 1.70
C ASN A 109 -2.69 16.61 0.31
N ILE A 110 -3.10 15.66 -0.53
CA ILE A 110 -2.82 15.65 -1.96
C ILE A 110 -4.05 16.25 -2.65
N TRP A 111 -3.82 17.07 -3.66
CA TRP A 111 -4.84 17.89 -4.30
C TRP A 111 -4.84 17.68 -5.81
N LEU A 112 -6.04 17.57 -6.37
CA LEU A 112 -6.26 17.60 -7.81
C LEU A 112 -7.32 18.67 -8.09
N LEU A 113 -6.90 19.89 -8.41
CA LEU A 113 -7.79 21.07 -8.44
C LEU A 113 -7.80 21.75 -9.80
N ASP A 114 -8.97 22.24 -10.23
CA ASP A 114 -9.06 23.23 -11.31
C ASP A 114 -8.60 24.60 -10.79
N ASP A 115 -7.43 25.04 -11.26
CA ASP A 115 -6.77 26.29 -10.85
C ASP A 115 -7.61 27.54 -11.16
N ALA A 116 -8.44 27.49 -12.20
CA ALA A 116 -9.23 28.65 -12.63
C ALA A 116 -10.48 28.87 -11.78
N LYS A 117 -11.03 27.80 -11.19
CA LYS A 117 -12.28 27.84 -10.43
C LYS A 117 -12.07 27.77 -8.92
N SER A 118 -10.94 27.25 -8.47
CA SER A 118 -10.61 27.17 -7.05
C SER A 118 -10.25 28.56 -6.51
N LYS A 119 -11.04 29.05 -5.54
CA LYS A 119 -10.80 30.36 -4.90
C LYS A 119 -9.84 30.24 -3.72
N SER A 120 -9.87 29.10 -3.01
CA SER A 120 -9.01 28.78 -1.88
C SER A 120 -8.97 27.27 -1.66
N LEU A 121 -8.15 26.81 -0.69
CA LEU A 121 -8.15 25.40 -0.27
C LEU A 121 -9.41 24.99 0.52
N ASP A 122 -10.20 25.97 0.95
CA ASP A 122 -11.49 25.76 1.59
C ASP A 122 -12.64 25.86 0.57
N GLN A 123 -12.45 26.52 -0.57
CA GLN A 123 -13.43 26.63 -1.65
C GLN A 123 -12.77 26.30 -2.99
N TYR A 124 -12.71 25.01 -3.30
CA TYR A 124 -12.00 24.44 -4.44
C TYR A 124 -12.93 23.65 -5.37
N ASP A 125 -12.58 23.57 -6.66
CA ASP A 125 -13.19 22.65 -7.63
C ASP A 125 -12.20 21.52 -7.92
N GLY A 126 -12.55 20.29 -7.53
CA GLY A 126 -11.70 19.11 -7.68
C GLY A 126 -11.72 18.20 -6.46
N PHE A 127 -10.57 17.59 -6.17
CA PHE A 127 -10.41 16.56 -5.15
C PHE A 127 -9.35 16.89 -4.11
N ARG A 128 -9.62 16.49 -2.87
CA ARG A 128 -8.67 16.47 -1.77
C ARG A 128 -8.55 15.04 -1.22
N PHE A 129 -7.34 14.52 -1.22
CA PHE A 129 -6.97 13.23 -0.64
C PHE A 129 -6.22 13.52 0.67
N ALA A 130 -6.92 13.40 1.80
CA ALA A 130 -6.42 13.76 3.11
C ALA A 130 -5.98 12.52 3.88
N VAL A 131 -4.68 12.41 4.16
CA VAL A 131 -4.10 11.40 5.04
C VAL A 131 -3.92 12.03 6.41
N ASN A 132 -4.74 11.62 7.38
CA ASN A 132 -4.73 12.18 8.74
C ASN A 132 -5.37 11.21 9.77
N ASN A 133 -5.37 11.63 11.04
CA ASN A 133 -5.93 10.87 12.16
C ASN A 133 -7.37 11.29 12.56
N ALA A 134 -7.97 12.26 11.87
CA ALA A 134 -9.27 12.81 12.26
C ALA A 134 -10.40 11.78 12.07
N GLU A 135 -11.12 11.38 13.11
CA GLU A 135 -12.16 10.33 13.08
C GLU A 135 -11.61 8.91 12.84
N THR A 136 -10.96 8.67 11.69
CA THR A 136 -10.32 7.39 11.32
C THR A 136 -8.89 7.62 10.85
N GLN A 137 -7.96 6.73 11.22
CA GLN A 137 -6.59 6.81 10.73
C GLN A 137 -6.49 6.27 9.30
N GLY A 138 -5.99 7.08 8.37
CA GLY A 138 -5.79 6.67 6.99
C GLY A 138 -6.13 7.77 6.00
N LEU A 139 -6.61 7.40 4.82
CA LEU A 139 -6.97 8.30 3.74
C LEU A 139 -8.47 8.58 3.72
N LYS A 140 -8.83 9.85 3.52
CA LYS A 140 -10.19 10.31 3.19
C LYS A 140 -10.17 11.09 1.90
N ILE A 141 -11.19 10.89 1.10
CA ILE A 141 -11.32 11.48 -0.23
C ILE A 141 -12.52 12.42 -0.19
N PHE A 142 -12.28 13.68 -0.52
CA PHE A 142 -13.28 14.72 -0.61
C PHE A 142 -13.32 15.27 -2.02
N ASN A 143 -14.50 15.68 -2.47
CA ASN A 143 -14.66 16.44 -3.70
C ASN A 143 -15.44 17.73 -3.42
N ASN A 144 -15.21 18.75 -4.22
CA ASN A 144 -15.98 19.98 -4.20
C ASN A 144 -16.01 20.56 -5.63
N ASP A 145 -16.98 21.42 -5.93
CA ASP A 145 -17.18 22.04 -7.24
C ASP A 145 -16.86 23.54 -7.25
N GLY A 146 -16.33 24.05 -6.14
CA GLY A 146 -15.96 25.45 -5.94
C GLY A 146 -17.14 26.37 -5.60
N THR A 147 -18.38 25.88 -5.54
CA THR A 147 -19.55 26.72 -5.26
C THR A 147 -19.64 27.13 -3.79
N ASN A 148 -19.35 26.21 -2.87
CA ASN A 148 -19.41 26.41 -1.43
C ASN A 148 -18.07 26.04 -0.76
N ASN A 149 -17.93 26.41 0.52
CA ASN A 149 -16.81 25.94 1.32
C ASN A 149 -16.93 24.41 1.52
N ALA A 150 -15.81 23.72 1.41
CA ALA A 150 -15.70 22.29 1.59
C ALA A 150 -15.89 21.91 3.06
N GLU A 151 -16.66 20.85 3.27
CA GLU A 151 -16.82 20.21 4.57
C GLU A 151 -15.76 19.10 4.73
N ASN A 152 -15.36 18.84 5.99
CA ASN A 152 -14.18 18.01 6.31
C ASN A 152 -14.52 16.74 7.11
N GLY A 153 -15.81 16.43 7.30
CA GLY A 153 -16.25 15.26 8.07
C GLY A 153 -16.18 13.96 7.28
N LEU A 154 -16.00 12.84 7.96
CA LEU A 154 -16.01 11.52 7.29
C LEU A 154 -17.35 11.23 6.60
N ASP A 155 -18.45 11.76 7.14
CA ASP A 155 -19.82 11.62 6.63
C ASP A 155 -20.03 12.25 5.25
N VAL A 156 -19.27 13.29 4.93
CA VAL A 156 -19.28 13.96 3.61
C VAL A 156 -18.16 13.49 2.68
N SER A 157 -17.29 12.58 3.14
CA SER A 157 -16.26 11.99 2.28
C SER A 157 -16.91 11.09 1.21
N ILE A 158 -16.37 11.12 -0.01
CA ILE A 158 -16.84 10.23 -1.08
C ILE A 158 -16.26 8.82 -0.97
N GLY A 159 -15.18 8.66 -0.20
CA GLY A 159 -14.55 7.39 0.09
C GLY A 159 -13.44 7.56 1.11
N ASP A 160 -13.15 6.48 1.82
CA ASP A 160 -12.10 6.40 2.82
C ASP A 160 -11.44 5.02 2.82
N CYS A 161 -10.21 4.95 3.30
CA CYS A 161 -9.56 3.69 3.62
C CYS A 161 -8.66 3.83 4.83
N GLN A 162 -8.72 2.84 5.71
CA GLN A 162 -7.98 2.82 6.95
C GLN A 162 -6.64 2.12 6.75
N PHE A 163 -5.56 2.81 7.13
CA PHE A 163 -4.23 2.22 7.21
C PHE A 163 -3.37 3.00 8.20
N ARG A 164 -2.43 2.29 8.82
CA ARG A 164 -1.53 2.85 9.83
C ARG A 164 -0.31 3.44 9.14
N TYR A 165 -0.34 4.75 8.91
CA TYR A 165 0.76 5.46 8.26
C TYR A 165 1.82 6.02 9.23
N LEU A 166 1.48 6.10 10.52
CA LEU A 166 2.41 6.45 11.59
C LEU A 166 3.28 5.24 11.94
N GLU A 167 4.47 5.50 12.49
CA GLU A 167 5.45 4.46 12.89
C GLU A 167 5.87 3.52 11.75
N SER A 168 5.77 3.99 10.50
CA SER A 168 6.21 3.24 9.33
C SER A 168 7.50 3.80 8.76
N ASP A 169 8.57 3.01 8.83
CA ASP A 169 9.82 3.31 8.12
C ASP A 169 9.68 3.14 6.60
N VAL A 170 8.71 2.33 6.18
CA VAL A 170 8.41 2.01 4.78
C VAL A 170 7.45 3.07 4.20
N PRO A 171 7.79 3.69 3.06
CA PRO A 171 6.90 4.62 2.37
C PRO A 171 5.65 3.96 1.79
N PHE A 172 4.58 4.74 1.73
CA PHE A 172 3.32 4.40 1.09
C PHE A 172 3.26 5.00 -0.32
N THR A 173 2.64 4.28 -1.23
CA THR A 173 2.37 4.74 -2.60
C THR A 173 0.88 4.98 -2.76
N LEU A 174 0.49 6.26 -2.83
CA LEU A 174 -0.86 6.66 -3.22
C LEU A 174 -0.93 6.74 -4.74
N ARG A 175 -1.77 5.91 -5.36
CA ARG A 175 -2.03 5.95 -6.80
C ARG A 175 -3.44 6.45 -7.06
N ILE A 176 -3.57 7.50 -7.85
CA ILE A 176 -4.83 8.07 -8.33
C ILE A 176 -4.87 7.81 -9.83
N SER A 177 -5.92 7.16 -10.32
CA SER A 177 -6.09 6.85 -11.73
C SER A 177 -7.47 7.22 -12.21
N TYR A 178 -7.55 7.82 -13.39
CA TYR A 178 -8.79 8.26 -13.99
C TYR A 178 -8.86 7.81 -15.44
N SER A 179 -10.05 7.33 -15.81
CA SER A 179 -10.52 7.10 -17.16
C SER A 179 -11.94 7.60 -17.25
N ASP A 180 -12.43 7.87 -18.46
CA ASP A 180 -13.83 8.26 -18.70
C ASP A 180 -14.83 7.24 -18.13
N ASN A 181 -14.40 6.00 -17.86
CA ASN A 181 -15.25 4.95 -17.29
C ASN A 181 -15.18 4.84 -15.77
N TRP A 182 -14.06 5.19 -15.15
CA TRP A 182 -13.86 5.00 -13.71
C TRP A 182 -12.80 5.95 -13.14
N PHE A 183 -12.96 6.25 -11.86
CA PHE A 183 -11.99 6.92 -11.01
C PHE A 183 -11.61 5.97 -9.89
N LYS A 184 -10.31 5.69 -9.73
CA LYS A 184 -9.77 4.72 -8.78
C LYS A 184 -8.64 5.32 -7.96
N VAL A 185 -8.62 4.97 -6.69
CA VAL A 185 -7.56 5.31 -5.74
C VAL A 185 -7.06 4.03 -5.09
N GLN A 186 -5.75 3.85 -5.07
CA GLN A 186 -5.06 2.73 -4.46
C GLN A 186 -4.00 3.23 -3.47
N VAL A 187 -3.77 2.45 -2.42
CA VAL A 187 -2.68 2.64 -1.47
C VAL A 187 -1.87 1.34 -1.43
N ASP A 188 -0.59 1.40 -1.77
CA ASP A 188 0.29 0.24 -1.91
C ASP A 188 -0.32 -0.86 -2.78
N ASN A 189 -0.85 -0.46 -3.95
CA ASN A 189 -1.59 -1.29 -4.91
C ASN A 189 -2.93 -1.87 -4.42
N ASN A 190 -3.26 -1.74 -3.13
CA ASN A 190 -4.57 -2.15 -2.62
C ASN A 190 -5.64 -1.14 -3.00
N LEU A 191 -6.81 -1.64 -3.44
CA LEU A 191 -7.95 -0.79 -3.77
C LEU A 191 -8.48 -0.08 -2.52
N CYS A 192 -8.45 1.25 -2.52
CA CYS A 192 -9.02 2.09 -1.48
C CYS A 192 -10.43 2.56 -1.88
N PHE A 193 -10.57 3.11 -3.10
CA PHE A 193 -11.83 3.64 -3.60
C PHE A 193 -11.93 3.49 -5.11
N LYS A 194 -13.13 3.15 -5.61
CA LYS A 194 -13.43 3.09 -7.05
C LYS A 194 -14.86 3.51 -7.31
N THR A 195 -15.07 4.34 -8.32
CA THR A 195 -16.41 4.74 -8.77
C THR A 195 -16.42 5.06 -10.25
N ASP A 196 -17.57 4.87 -10.89
CA ASP A 196 -17.86 5.25 -12.27
C ASP A 196 -18.66 6.58 -12.38
N LYS A 197 -19.07 7.12 -11.23
CA LYS A 197 -19.94 8.31 -11.12
C LYS A 197 -19.20 9.64 -11.26
N ILE A 198 -17.89 9.65 -11.05
CA ILE A 198 -17.06 10.84 -11.21
C ILE A 198 -16.77 11.02 -12.70
N LYS A 199 -17.12 12.19 -13.23
CA LYS A 199 -16.77 12.62 -14.59
C LYS A 199 -16.02 13.93 -14.51
N LEU A 200 -14.76 13.93 -14.94
CA LEU A 200 -13.98 15.16 -15.02
C LEU A 200 -14.39 15.92 -16.29
N PRO A 201 -14.68 17.24 -16.20
CA PRO A 201 -14.99 18.05 -17.37
C PRO A 201 -13.84 18.08 -18.37
N GLN A 202 -14.17 17.87 -19.64
CA GLN A 202 -13.20 17.97 -20.72
C GLN A 202 -12.72 19.43 -20.83
N ASN A 203 -11.41 19.63 -21.03
CA ASN A 203 -10.73 20.93 -21.11
C ASN A 203 -10.55 21.71 -19.80
N GLN A 204 -10.66 21.05 -18.64
CA GLN A 204 -10.19 21.65 -17.38
C GLN A 204 -8.69 21.43 -17.17
N ASN A 205 -8.07 22.45 -16.56
CA ASN A 205 -6.66 22.49 -16.27
C ASN A 205 -6.43 22.10 -14.80
N PHE A 206 -6.44 20.79 -14.54
CA PHE A 206 -6.20 20.28 -13.19
C PHE A 206 -4.73 20.42 -12.80
N LYS A 207 -4.45 21.05 -11.66
CA LYS A 207 -3.13 21.07 -11.02
C LYS A 207 -3.02 20.00 -9.94
N LEU A 208 -1.83 19.44 -9.82
CA LEU A 208 -1.46 18.55 -8.74
C LEU A 208 -0.81 19.37 -7.63
N GLY A 209 -1.31 19.23 -6.41
CA GLY A 209 -0.77 19.89 -5.22
C GLY A 209 -0.54 18.93 -4.09
N ILE A 210 0.39 19.27 -3.20
CA ILE A 210 0.57 18.60 -1.92
C ILE A 210 0.75 19.67 -0.85
N THR A 211 0.02 19.55 0.25
CA THR A 211 0.17 20.43 1.40
C THR A 211 0.19 19.64 2.69
N SER A 212 1.06 20.01 3.64
CA SER A 212 1.01 19.49 5.00
C SER A 212 0.43 20.52 5.97
N ASN A 213 -0.25 20.02 6.99
CA ASN A 213 -0.55 20.78 8.20
C ASN A 213 -0.08 19.93 9.39
N ILE A 214 0.80 20.47 10.22
CA ILE A 214 1.31 19.76 11.40
C ILE A 214 1.24 20.70 12.60
N ASN A 215 0.60 20.24 13.66
CA ASN A 215 0.47 20.93 14.93
C ASN A 215 1.85 21.33 15.47
N SER A 216 1.96 22.53 16.03
CA SER A 216 3.21 23.04 16.61
C SER A 216 3.78 22.18 17.75
N GLN A 217 2.94 21.38 18.41
CA GLN A 217 3.34 20.50 19.51
C GLN A 217 3.77 19.11 19.02
N SER A 218 3.42 18.75 17.79
CA SER A 218 3.83 17.49 17.17
C SER A 218 5.23 17.60 16.56
N GLN A 219 5.97 16.49 16.58
CA GLN A 219 7.26 16.35 15.90
C GLN A 219 7.14 15.56 14.58
N GLU A 220 5.91 15.25 14.16
CA GLU A 220 5.63 14.61 12.89
C GLU A 220 6.18 15.44 11.73
N THR A 221 6.70 14.78 10.71
CA THR A 221 7.11 15.39 9.45
C THR A 221 6.71 14.46 8.32
N PHE A 222 6.01 15.01 7.34
CA PHE A 222 5.69 14.26 6.13
C PHE A 222 6.86 14.36 5.15
N GLU A 223 7.23 13.24 4.55
CA GLU A 223 8.31 13.16 3.58
C GLU A 223 7.76 12.72 2.25
N ILE A 224 8.06 13.46 1.18
CA ILE A 224 7.71 13.10 -0.20
C ILE A 224 8.97 12.59 -0.90
N LEU A 225 8.90 11.37 -1.41
CA LEU A 225 10.02 10.66 -2.01
C LEU A 225 9.94 10.65 -3.54
N ALA A 226 8.73 10.56 -4.09
CA ALA A 226 8.53 10.60 -5.53
C ALA A 226 7.13 11.10 -5.88
N ILE A 227 7.02 11.77 -7.02
CA ILE A 227 5.75 12.01 -7.69
C ILE A 227 5.94 11.62 -9.14
N LYS A 228 5.12 10.71 -9.65
CA LYS A 228 5.15 10.27 -11.05
C LYS A 228 3.77 10.42 -11.65
N VAL A 229 3.70 10.90 -12.87
CA VAL A 229 2.45 11.05 -13.59
C VAL A 229 2.61 10.47 -14.98
N TRP A 230 1.58 9.79 -15.46
CA TRP A 230 1.46 9.26 -16.80
C TRP A 230 0.22 9.83 -17.45
N ASP A 231 0.27 10.05 -18.77
CA ASP A 231 -0.85 10.46 -19.61
C ASP A 231 -1.71 9.28 -20.10
N LYS A 232 -1.60 8.16 -19.38
CA LYS A 232 -2.27 6.88 -19.64
C LYS A 232 -2.46 6.13 -18.33
N LEU A 233 -3.28 5.09 -18.38
CA LEU A 233 -3.43 4.12 -17.31
C LEU A 233 -2.23 3.17 -17.31
N THR A 234 -1.54 3.05 -16.18
CA THR A 234 -0.48 2.04 -15.99
C THR A 234 -1.07 0.64 -15.80
N GLU A 235 -0.27 -0.41 -15.97
CA GLU A 235 -0.71 -1.80 -15.76
C GLU A 235 -1.25 -2.00 -14.35
N ASP A 236 -0.52 -1.53 -13.35
CA ASP A 236 -0.93 -1.61 -11.94
C ASP A 236 -2.17 -0.74 -11.63
N ALA A 237 -2.45 0.28 -12.45
CA ALA A 237 -3.68 1.08 -12.35
C ALA A 237 -4.89 0.34 -12.94
N LEU A 238 -4.69 -0.62 -13.84
CA LEU A 238 -5.76 -1.48 -14.34
C LEU A 238 -6.04 -2.63 -13.39
N ASP A 239 -5.01 -3.07 -12.68
CA ASP A 239 -5.07 -4.16 -11.74
C ASP A 239 -5.85 -3.78 -10.46
N ASP A 240 -6.74 -4.68 -10.04
CA ASP A 240 -7.55 -4.58 -8.83
C ASP A 240 -7.10 -5.64 -7.78
N HIS A 241 -5.84 -6.13 -7.85
CA HIS A 241 -5.23 -7.03 -6.86
C HIS A 241 -5.17 -6.40 -5.45
N GLY A 242 -6.34 -6.38 -4.80
CA GLY A 242 -6.60 -5.90 -3.45
C GLY A 242 -7.98 -6.35 -2.92
N LEU A 243 -8.79 -7.03 -3.74
CA LEU A 243 -10.08 -7.64 -3.32
C LEU A 243 -9.92 -8.92 -2.49
N MET A 244 -8.70 -9.27 -2.08
CA MET A 244 -8.38 -10.50 -1.35
C MET A 244 -7.87 -10.16 0.06
N VAL A 245 -8.64 -9.40 0.83
CA VAL A 245 -8.55 -9.41 2.28
C VAL A 245 -9.66 -10.35 2.77
N ASP A 246 -9.27 -11.47 3.38
CA ASP A 246 -10.14 -12.54 3.92
C ASP A 246 -10.89 -13.46 2.94
N GLY A 247 -10.57 -13.43 1.64
CA GLY A 247 -11.08 -14.44 0.70
C GLY A 247 -12.57 -14.33 0.34
N GLU A 248 -13.22 -13.22 0.70
CA GLU A 248 -14.57 -12.90 0.25
C GLU A 248 -14.55 -11.77 -0.77
N LEU A 249 -14.97 -12.10 -1.99
CA LEU A 249 -15.22 -11.16 -3.07
C LEU A 249 -16.48 -10.34 -2.70
N LYS A 250 -16.33 -9.12 -2.15
CA LYS A 250 -17.45 -8.17 -2.05
C LYS A 250 -17.78 -7.59 -3.42
N VAL A 251 -18.39 -8.43 -4.26
CA VAL A 251 -19.06 -7.98 -5.48
C VAL A 251 -20.53 -7.90 -5.16
N ASP A 252 -20.99 -6.72 -4.73
CA ASP A 252 -22.41 -6.36 -4.76
C ASP A 252 -22.84 -6.16 -6.23
N VAL A 253 -22.85 -7.24 -7.01
CA VAL A 253 -23.65 -7.27 -8.23
C VAL A 253 -25.03 -7.71 -7.82
N LYS A 254 -25.90 -6.73 -7.66
CA LYS A 254 -27.35 -6.92 -7.58
C LYS A 254 -27.82 -7.59 -8.87
N LYS A 255 -27.74 -8.93 -8.93
CA LYS A 255 -28.38 -9.71 -9.99
C LYS A 255 -29.88 -9.56 -9.82
N VAL A 256 -30.48 -8.69 -10.62
CA VAL A 256 -31.92 -8.75 -10.88
C VAL A 256 -32.12 -10.02 -11.72
N VAL A 257 -32.47 -11.11 -11.05
CA VAL A 257 -33.01 -12.29 -11.72
C VAL A 257 -34.48 -11.99 -11.98
N ASP A 258 -34.83 -11.87 -13.25
CA ASP A 258 -36.21 -11.79 -13.72
C ASP A 258 -36.89 -13.14 -13.45
N ASP A 259 -37.83 -13.16 -12.51
CA ASP A 259 -38.45 -14.36 -11.92
C ASP A 259 -39.54 -14.97 -12.83
N SER A 260 -39.46 -14.76 -14.14
CA SER A 260 -40.56 -15.01 -15.09
C SER A 260 -40.32 -16.17 -16.07
N GLN A 261 -39.32 -17.03 -15.86
CA GLN A 261 -39.15 -18.28 -16.64
C GLN A 261 -38.73 -19.49 -15.78
N SER A 262 -39.63 -19.93 -14.90
CA SER A 262 -39.54 -21.26 -14.28
C SER A 262 -40.24 -22.30 -15.17
N ASN A 263 -39.51 -22.95 -16.07
CA ASN A 263 -39.79 -24.31 -16.54
C ASN A 263 -38.73 -24.81 -17.54
N GLN A 264 -37.49 -24.99 -17.09
CA GLN A 264 -36.56 -25.96 -17.70
C GLN A 264 -35.73 -26.60 -16.59
N ASP A 265 -35.77 -27.93 -16.50
CA ASP A 265 -34.98 -28.70 -15.53
C ASP A 265 -33.48 -28.36 -15.67
N PRO A 266 -32.77 -28.06 -14.57
CA PRO A 266 -31.35 -27.76 -14.65
C PRO A 266 -30.60 -29.04 -15.02
N VAL A 267 -29.96 -29.01 -16.20
CA VAL A 267 -29.02 -30.06 -16.63
C VAL A 267 -27.88 -30.12 -15.62
N ARG A 268 -27.87 -31.18 -14.80
CA ARG A 268 -26.77 -31.45 -13.86
C ARG A 268 -25.56 -31.92 -14.67
N PRO A 269 -24.39 -31.27 -14.57
CA PRO A 269 -23.19 -31.78 -15.22
C PRO A 269 -22.81 -33.15 -14.64
N ASN A 270 -22.59 -34.12 -15.52
CA ASN A 270 -22.32 -35.53 -15.16
C ASN A 270 -20.93 -35.77 -14.52
N ILE A 271 -20.16 -34.69 -14.30
CA ILE A 271 -18.84 -34.71 -13.68
C ILE A 271 -18.77 -33.51 -12.74
N VAL A 272 -18.88 -33.77 -11.43
CA VAL A 272 -18.54 -32.78 -10.41
C VAL A 272 -17.03 -32.61 -10.46
N ARG A 273 -16.56 -31.61 -11.19
CA ARG A 273 -15.16 -31.18 -11.10
C ARG A 273 -14.97 -30.58 -9.72
N GLU A 274 -14.08 -31.19 -8.95
CA GLU A 274 -13.62 -30.66 -7.67
C GLU A 274 -13.21 -29.20 -7.86
N SER A 275 -13.85 -28.30 -7.11
CA SER A 275 -13.60 -26.87 -7.24
C SER A 275 -12.16 -26.57 -6.83
N LEU A 276 -11.57 -25.52 -7.39
CA LEU A 276 -10.22 -25.08 -6.98
C LEU A 276 -10.14 -24.80 -5.47
N MET A 277 -11.25 -24.35 -4.88
CA MET A 277 -11.38 -24.15 -3.44
C MET A 277 -11.34 -25.47 -2.65
N GLU A 278 -11.97 -26.53 -3.17
CA GLU A 278 -11.96 -27.85 -2.55
C GLU A 278 -10.59 -28.53 -2.67
N ARG A 279 -9.90 -28.31 -3.79
CA ARG A 279 -8.50 -28.73 -3.98
C ARG A 279 -7.54 -27.97 -3.05
N ALA A 280 -7.71 -26.66 -2.91
CA ALA A 280 -6.91 -25.83 -2.00
C ALA A 280 -7.15 -26.21 -0.53
N ARG A 281 -8.40 -26.51 -0.15
CA ARG A 281 -8.74 -26.99 1.19
C ARG A 281 -8.08 -28.33 1.48
N LYS A 282 -8.15 -29.29 0.56
CA LYS A 282 -7.46 -30.59 0.69
C LYS A 282 -5.95 -30.44 0.85
N HIS A 283 -5.33 -29.56 0.05
CA HIS A 283 -3.89 -29.33 0.15
C HIS A 283 -3.50 -28.72 1.51
N ARG A 284 -4.32 -27.80 2.05
CA ARG A 284 -4.11 -27.25 3.40
C ARG A 284 -4.29 -28.32 4.49
N GLU A 285 -5.32 -29.16 4.38
CA GLU A 285 -5.55 -30.29 5.30
C GLU A 285 -4.40 -31.33 5.23
N GLU A 286 -3.81 -31.56 4.06
CA GLU A 286 -2.63 -32.43 3.89
C GLU A 286 -1.37 -31.81 4.50
N MET A 287 -1.16 -30.50 4.33
CA MET A 287 -0.04 -29.79 4.97
C MET A 287 -0.17 -29.78 6.50
N GLU A 288 -1.39 -29.59 7.04
CA GLU A 288 -1.65 -29.65 8.49
C GLU A 288 -1.41 -31.06 9.04
N LYS A 289 -1.80 -32.12 8.31
CA LYS A 289 -1.47 -33.51 8.67
C LYS A 289 0.04 -33.77 8.63
N SER A 290 0.74 -33.18 7.67
CA SER A 290 2.20 -33.27 7.55
C SER A 290 2.91 -32.60 8.73
N GLN A 291 2.40 -31.44 9.19
CA GLN A 291 2.91 -30.74 10.37
C GLN A 291 2.60 -31.49 11.68
N GLN A 292 1.42 -32.09 11.80
CA GLN A 292 1.07 -32.92 12.97
C GLN A 292 1.91 -34.20 13.05
N GLN A 293 2.28 -34.80 11.92
CA GLN A 293 3.21 -35.95 11.89
C GLN A 293 4.64 -35.57 12.27
N GLN A 294 5.10 -34.34 11.96
CA GLN A 294 6.40 -33.84 12.41
C GLN A 294 6.43 -33.53 13.93
N GLN A 295 5.30 -33.16 14.53
CA GLN A 295 5.19 -32.96 15.99
C GLN A 295 5.16 -34.27 16.79
N GLN A 296 4.90 -35.43 16.17
CA GLN A 296 4.97 -36.74 16.84
C GLN A 296 6.36 -37.40 16.79
N GLN A 297 7.36 -36.78 16.14
CA GLN A 297 8.73 -37.31 16.07
C GLN A 297 9.82 -36.46 16.77
N GLN A 298 9.46 -35.40 17.50
CA GLN A 298 10.39 -34.72 18.40
C GLN A 298 9.83 -34.64 19.82
N GLY A 299 10.17 -35.64 20.62
CA GLY A 299 10.18 -35.49 22.07
C GLY A 299 11.38 -34.64 22.51
N GLY A 300 11.09 -33.55 23.20
CA GLY A 300 11.92 -32.98 24.26
C GLY A 300 13.10 -32.09 23.87
N SER A 301 12.94 -30.77 24.02
CA SER A 301 13.95 -29.93 24.66
C SER A 301 13.32 -28.62 25.15
N ASP A 302 13.10 -28.53 26.46
CA ASP A 302 12.84 -27.28 27.18
C ASP A 302 13.99 -26.29 26.95
N GLN A 303 13.79 -25.29 26.08
CA GLN A 303 14.78 -24.24 25.83
C GLN A 303 14.61 -22.98 26.72
N SER A 304 13.64 -22.97 27.65
CA SER A 304 13.42 -21.84 28.56
C SER A 304 14.14 -21.96 29.91
N GLY A 305 14.63 -23.15 30.27
CA GLY A 305 15.29 -23.41 31.56
C GLY A 305 16.69 -22.81 31.66
N ASP A 306 17.50 -22.89 30.61
CA ASP A 306 18.93 -22.58 30.68
C ASP A 306 19.24 -21.09 30.81
N LEU A 307 18.46 -20.22 30.16
CA LEU A 307 18.68 -18.77 30.25
C LEU A 307 18.37 -18.23 31.66
N SER A 308 17.39 -18.83 32.34
CA SER A 308 17.03 -18.49 33.72
C SER A 308 18.12 -18.91 34.72
N LEU A 309 18.78 -20.04 34.45
CA LEU A 309 19.90 -20.54 35.24
C LEU A 309 21.14 -19.65 35.11
N ILE A 310 21.37 -19.11 33.91
CA ILE A 310 22.46 -18.17 33.60
C ILE A 310 22.25 -16.83 34.30
N LEU A 311 21.03 -16.28 34.25
CA LEU A 311 20.68 -15.02 34.93
C LEU A 311 20.86 -15.12 36.46
N ASN A 312 20.52 -16.26 37.04
CA ASN A 312 20.63 -16.50 38.47
C ASN A 312 22.10 -16.70 38.92
N LYS A 313 22.97 -17.18 38.03
CA LYS A 313 24.41 -17.30 38.29
C LYS A 313 25.14 -15.95 38.15
N LEU A 314 24.69 -15.08 37.23
CA LEU A 314 25.24 -13.72 37.09
C LEU A 314 24.90 -12.82 38.30
N SER A 315 23.66 -12.90 38.81
CA SER A 315 23.26 -12.14 39.99
C SER A 315 24.02 -12.56 41.25
N HIS A 316 24.35 -13.85 41.37
CA HIS A 316 25.17 -14.36 42.46
C HIS A 316 26.62 -13.86 42.41
N LEU A 317 27.17 -13.66 41.20
CA LEU A 317 28.50 -13.07 41.00
C LEU A 317 28.53 -11.57 41.33
N GLU A 318 27.47 -10.83 40.99
CA GLU A 318 27.35 -9.41 41.35
C GLU A 318 27.34 -9.22 42.88
N TYR A 319 26.67 -10.13 43.60
CA TYR A 319 26.68 -10.15 45.05
C TYR A 319 28.08 -10.39 45.64
N LEU A 320 28.81 -11.39 45.12
CA LEU A 320 30.16 -11.74 45.62
C LEU A 320 31.21 -10.66 45.30
N VAL A 321 31.07 -9.94 44.18
CA VAL A 321 31.97 -8.83 43.82
C VAL A 321 31.73 -7.60 44.69
N ASN A 322 30.49 -7.35 45.11
CA ASN A 322 30.15 -6.23 45.99
C ASN A 322 30.49 -6.49 47.47
N ASP A 323 30.68 -7.75 47.90
CA ASP A 323 31.02 -8.13 49.28
C ASP A 323 32.54 -8.21 49.55
N LEU A 324 33.39 -7.84 48.58
CA LEU A 324 34.83 -7.67 48.83
C LEU A 324 35.06 -6.53 49.84
N PRO A 325 35.64 -6.81 51.03
CA PRO A 325 35.70 -5.83 52.09
C PRO A 325 36.68 -4.70 51.75
N LYS A 326 36.24 -3.48 52.03
CA LYS A 326 37.09 -2.31 52.28
C LYS A 326 37.98 -2.56 53.51
N SER A 327 39.03 -3.38 53.40
CA SER A 327 40.01 -3.59 54.47
C SER A 327 41.41 -3.17 54.04
N VAL A 328 41.58 -1.86 53.82
CA VAL A 328 42.91 -1.23 53.83
C VAL A 328 42.85 -0.07 54.82
N ASN A 329 43.11 -0.37 56.09
CA ASN A 329 43.51 0.63 57.08
C ASN A 329 44.95 0.31 57.53
N PRO A 330 45.86 1.30 57.59
CA PRO A 330 47.25 1.09 58.02
C PRO A 330 47.37 0.97 59.55
N PRO A 331 48.51 0.49 60.08
CA PRO A 331 48.54 -0.33 61.29
C PRO A 331 48.70 0.48 62.58
N SER A 332 48.11 -0.03 63.66
CA SER A 332 48.61 0.21 65.02
C SER A 332 48.68 -1.10 65.80
N SER A 333 49.92 -1.48 66.13
CA SER A 333 50.36 -2.27 67.29
C SER A 333 49.90 -3.72 67.48
N SER A 334 50.91 -4.59 67.36
CA SER A 334 51.29 -5.73 68.22
C SER A 334 50.50 -7.03 68.21
N ASN A 335 51.25 -8.07 67.80
CA ASN A 335 51.26 -9.46 68.24
C ASN A 335 50.04 -10.32 67.89
N ASP A 336 50.07 -10.91 66.69
CA ASP A 336 49.73 -12.33 66.44
C ASP A 336 50.05 -12.65 64.98
N GLN A 337 51.22 -13.21 64.71
CA GLN A 337 51.76 -13.35 63.34
C GLN A 337 51.60 -14.73 62.68
N ASP A 338 51.03 -15.74 63.36
CA ASP A 338 50.93 -17.10 62.77
C ASP A 338 49.51 -17.53 62.34
N GLY A 339 48.44 -16.85 62.78
CA GLY A 339 47.06 -17.18 62.37
C GLY A 339 46.56 -16.46 61.11
N GLN A 340 47.26 -15.41 60.68
CA GLN A 340 46.77 -14.49 59.63
C GLN A 340 47.31 -14.83 58.24
N ILE A 341 48.38 -15.62 58.14
CA ILE A 341 48.98 -16.04 56.86
C ILE A 341 48.21 -17.23 56.25
N ASP A 342 47.69 -18.15 57.05
CA ASP A 342 46.88 -19.28 56.55
C ASP A 342 45.53 -18.81 55.94
N GLY A 343 44.89 -17.80 56.52
CA GLY A 343 43.66 -17.21 55.96
C GLY A 343 43.87 -16.45 54.65
N LEU A 344 45.04 -15.85 54.47
CA LEU A 344 45.44 -15.15 53.23
C LEU A 344 45.82 -16.13 52.11
N ILE A 345 46.42 -17.27 52.43
CA ILE A 345 46.75 -18.31 51.44
C ILE A 345 45.48 -19.06 50.99
N LEU A 346 44.55 -19.35 51.91
CA LEU A 346 43.26 -19.96 51.59
C LEU A 346 42.39 -19.05 50.71
N SER A 347 42.29 -17.76 51.04
CA SER A 347 41.54 -16.81 50.19
C SER A 347 42.18 -16.60 48.81
N GLN A 348 43.50 -16.64 48.70
CA GLN A 348 44.18 -16.53 47.40
C GLN A 348 43.97 -17.78 46.53
N SER A 349 43.94 -18.99 47.11
CA SER A 349 43.63 -20.22 46.35
C SER A 349 42.19 -20.24 45.87
N ASP A 350 41.26 -19.77 46.69
CA ASP A 350 39.84 -19.73 46.34
C ASP A 350 39.55 -18.71 45.24
N ILE A 351 40.22 -17.54 45.28
CA ILE A 351 40.16 -16.54 44.21
C ILE A 351 40.75 -17.11 42.90
N ASN A 352 41.88 -17.80 42.96
CA ASN A 352 42.51 -18.38 41.76
C ASN A 352 41.64 -19.50 41.15
N ASN A 353 40.97 -20.29 41.98
CA ASN A 353 40.04 -21.33 41.54
C ASN A 353 38.79 -20.71 40.90
N ALA A 354 38.20 -19.67 41.51
CA ALA A 354 37.06 -18.96 40.95
C ALA A 354 37.39 -18.29 39.60
N ILE A 355 38.57 -17.69 39.47
CA ILE A 355 39.04 -17.09 38.20
C ILE A 355 39.26 -18.18 37.14
N LYS A 356 39.79 -19.35 37.53
CA LYS A 356 39.98 -20.48 36.62
C LYS A 356 38.64 -21.03 36.15
N GLU A 357 37.69 -21.22 37.05
CA GLU A 357 36.33 -21.66 36.74
C GLU A 357 35.62 -20.67 35.82
N THR A 358 35.74 -19.36 36.07
CA THR A 358 35.19 -18.31 35.20
C THR A 358 35.82 -18.32 33.80
N ARG A 359 37.12 -18.58 33.71
CA ARG A 359 37.80 -18.68 32.42
C ARG A 359 37.33 -19.90 31.63
N ASP A 360 37.06 -20.99 32.32
CA ASP A 360 36.60 -22.24 31.69
C ASP A 360 35.14 -22.12 31.24
N THR A 361 34.26 -21.46 32.00
CA THR A 361 32.87 -21.18 31.57
C THR A 361 32.80 -20.20 30.40
N ILE A 362 33.67 -19.18 30.35
CA ILE A 362 33.75 -18.28 29.18
C ILE A 362 34.22 -19.03 27.93
N ARG A 363 35.11 -20.01 28.10
CA ARG A 363 35.58 -20.85 26.98
C ARG A 363 34.46 -21.74 26.46
N GLU A 364 33.72 -22.37 27.35
CA GLU A 364 32.55 -23.20 27.01
C GLU A 364 31.46 -22.36 26.32
N LEU A 365 31.18 -21.16 26.83
CA LEU A 365 30.24 -20.22 26.20
C LEU A 365 30.68 -19.84 24.78
N LYS A 366 31.98 -19.59 24.57
CA LYS A 366 32.53 -19.29 23.24
C LYS A 366 32.33 -20.47 22.29
N GLU A 367 32.55 -21.70 22.75
CA GLU A 367 32.37 -22.90 21.94
C GLU A 367 30.89 -23.11 21.56
N THR A 368 29.97 -22.88 22.49
CA THR A 368 28.53 -22.94 22.24
C THR A 368 28.06 -21.87 21.25
N PHE A 369 28.56 -20.62 21.37
CA PHE A 369 28.24 -19.56 20.41
C PHE A 369 28.75 -19.89 19.00
N VAL A 370 29.95 -20.47 18.89
CA VAL A 370 30.51 -20.89 17.60
C VAL A 370 29.66 -22.01 16.99
N GLN A 371 29.19 -22.97 17.79
CA GLN A 371 28.29 -24.01 17.32
C GLN A 371 26.92 -23.47 16.88
N GLN A 372 26.32 -22.56 17.65
CA GLN A 372 25.04 -21.94 17.27
C GLN A 372 25.18 -21.09 16.00
N TYR A 373 26.28 -20.35 15.86
CA TYR A 373 26.54 -19.56 14.66
C TYR A 373 26.71 -20.44 13.42
N ALA A 374 27.39 -21.58 13.56
CA ALA A 374 27.53 -22.56 12.48
C ALA A 374 26.17 -23.19 12.09
N GLN A 375 25.32 -23.51 13.06
CA GLN A 375 23.97 -24.03 12.81
C GLN A 375 23.08 -22.99 12.12
N LEU A 376 23.19 -21.71 12.52
CA LEU A 376 22.46 -20.62 11.88
C LEU A 376 22.88 -20.43 10.42
N LEU A 377 24.20 -20.46 10.15
CA LEU A 377 24.71 -20.37 8.78
C LEU A 377 24.24 -21.55 7.91
N GLN A 378 24.21 -22.76 8.47
CA GLN A 378 23.70 -23.93 7.76
C GLN A 378 22.21 -23.79 7.47
N ALA A 379 21.40 -23.36 8.43
CA ALA A 379 19.97 -23.14 8.24
C ALA A 379 19.68 -22.05 7.20
N VAL A 380 20.47 -20.97 7.19
CA VAL A 380 20.37 -19.91 6.17
C VAL A 380 20.76 -20.43 4.78
N SER A 381 21.80 -21.28 4.69
CA SER A 381 22.20 -21.93 3.43
C SER A 381 21.11 -22.87 2.91
N ASP A 382 20.51 -23.69 3.78
CA ASP A 382 19.43 -24.60 3.42
C ASP A 382 18.17 -23.84 3.01
N LEU A 383 17.87 -22.71 3.65
CA LEU A 383 16.79 -21.82 3.26
C LEU A 383 17.04 -21.20 1.88
N ASN A 384 18.25 -20.73 1.61
CA ASN A 384 18.61 -20.16 0.31
C ASN A 384 18.50 -21.21 -0.81
N HIS A 385 18.96 -22.45 -0.56
CA HIS A 385 18.77 -23.56 -1.50
C HIS A 385 17.30 -23.92 -1.72
N LYS A 386 16.47 -23.86 -0.68
CA LYS A 386 15.03 -24.11 -0.78
C LYS A 386 14.31 -23.02 -1.56
N VAL A 387 14.65 -21.76 -1.33
CA VAL A 387 14.12 -20.61 -2.09
C VAL A 387 14.52 -20.69 -3.56
N ILE A 388 15.78 -21.03 -3.87
CA ILE A 388 16.23 -21.24 -5.25
C ILE A 388 15.49 -22.41 -5.92
N GLY A 389 15.18 -23.47 -5.17
CA GLY A 389 14.36 -24.60 -5.63
C GLY A 389 12.92 -24.19 -5.94
N GLU A 390 12.26 -23.50 -5.01
CA GLU A 390 10.87 -23.02 -5.15
C GLU A 390 10.73 -21.99 -6.29
N VAL A 391 11.68 -21.06 -6.44
CA VAL A 391 11.67 -20.08 -7.54
C VAL A 391 11.80 -20.77 -8.88
N ARG A 392 12.62 -21.83 -8.98
CA ARG A 392 12.78 -22.61 -10.21
C ARG A 392 11.52 -23.41 -10.54
N GLU A 393 10.86 -23.98 -9.53
CA GLU A 393 9.60 -24.72 -9.71
C GLU A 393 8.44 -23.78 -10.09
N GLN A 394 8.38 -22.58 -9.49
CA GLN A 394 7.41 -21.55 -9.88
C GLN A 394 7.64 -21.03 -11.29
N GLN A 395 8.89 -20.90 -11.76
CA GLN A 395 9.16 -20.55 -13.16
C GLN A 395 8.61 -21.59 -14.14
N TYR A 396 8.75 -22.88 -13.84
CA TYR A 396 8.17 -23.94 -14.68
C TYR A 396 6.64 -23.94 -14.63
N GLY A 397 6.05 -23.72 -13.45
CA GLY A 397 4.60 -23.54 -13.30
C GLY A 397 4.07 -22.35 -14.10
N MET A 398 4.80 -21.23 -14.11
CA MET A 398 4.44 -20.03 -14.85
C MET A 398 4.50 -20.24 -16.36
N GLU A 399 5.47 -21.02 -16.87
CA GLU A 399 5.56 -21.36 -18.29
C GLU A 399 4.42 -22.28 -18.74
N GLU A 400 4.00 -23.22 -17.87
CA GLU A 400 2.85 -24.08 -18.15
C GLU A 400 1.52 -23.31 -18.09
N ILE A 401 1.40 -22.35 -17.16
CA ILE A 401 0.26 -21.41 -17.11
C ILE A 401 0.26 -20.53 -18.36
N GLY A 402 1.40 -20.00 -18.80
CA GLY A 402 1.53 -19.23 -20.03
C GLY A 402 1.03 -20.01 -21.25
N LYS A 403 1.42 -21.29 -21.38
CA LYS A 403 0.93 -22.18 -22.44
C LYS A 403 -0.58 -22.41 -22.35
N LYS A 404 -1.15 -22.56 -21.16
CA LYS A 404 -2.61 -22.73 -20.97
C LYS A 404 -3.37 -21.43 -21.24
N VAL A 405 -2.81 -20.28 -20.89
CA VAL A 405 -3.38 -18.96 -21.19
C VAL A 405 -3.35 -18.69 -22.69
N ASP A 406 -2.26 -19.01 -23.39
CA ASP A 406 -2.19 -18.91 -24.85
C ASP A 406 -3.23 -19.82 -25.52
N LEU A 407 -3.43 -21.02 -24.99
CA LEU A 407 -4.43 -21.97 -25.49
C LEU A 407 -5.86 -21.44 -25.28
N LEU A 408 -6.14 -20.87 -24.11
CA LEU A 408 -7.42 -20.21 -23.81
C LEU A 408 -7.62 -18.94 -24.63
N MET A 409 -6.58 -18.14 -24.84
CA MET A 409 -6.63 -16.92 -25.65
C MET A 409 -6.87 -17.25 -27.13
N ASN A 410 -6.29 -18.35 -27.62
CA ASN A 410 -6.53 -18.84 -28.97
C ASN A 410 -7.96 -19.41 -29.11
N GLU A 411 -8.46 -20.13 -28.11
CA GLU A 411 -9.85 -20.60 -28.11
C GLU A 411 -10.84 -19.43 -28.01
N HIS A 412 -10.55 -18.42 -27.19
CA HIS A 412 -11.41 -17.24 -27.05
C HIS A 412 -11.42 -16.39 -28.32
N LYS A 413 -10.28 -16.29 -29.03
CA LYS A 413 -10.23 -15.69 -30.38
C LYS A 413 -11.08 -16.48 -31.37
N GLU A 414 -11.05 -17.81 -31.32
CA GLU A 414 -11.87 -18.65 -32.20
C GLU A 414 -13.36 -18.47 -31.90
N VAL A 415 -13.75 -18.46 -30.62
CA VAL A 415 -15.12 -18.18 -30.16
C VAL A 415 -15.57 -16.79 -30.60
N GLN A 416 -14.74 -15.76 -30.44
CA GLN A 416 -15.02 -14.41 -30.92
C GLN A 416 -15.17 -14.37 -32.46
N HIS A 417 -14.34 -15.10 -33.20
CA HIS A 417 -14.47 -15.24 -34.65
C HIS A 417 -15.74 -16.00 -35.06
N GLN A 418 -16.17 -17.00 -34.29
CA GLN A 418 -17.43 -17.72 -34.52
C GLN A 418 -18.64 -16.83 -34.24
N TYR A 419 -18.65 -16.05 -33.16
CA TYR A 419 -19.70 -15.06 -32.89
C TYR A 419 -19.72 -13.95 -33.94
N ARG A 420 -18.55 -13.50 -34.40
CA ARG A 420 -18.46 -12.49 -35.47
C ARG A 420 -18.94 -13.05 -36.80
N LYS A 421 -18.55 -14.28 -37.17
CA LYS A 421 -19.08 -14.98 -38.36
C LYS A 421 -20.58 -15.26 -38.25
N GLN A 422 -21.08 -15.58 -37.06
CA GLN A 422 -22.51 -15.79 -36.83
C GLN A 422 -23.28 -14.47 -36.97
N ASN A 423 -22.74 -13.35 -36.47
CA ASN A 423 -23.28 -12.01 -36.70
C ASN A 423 -23.16 -11.55 -38.16
N ASP A 424 -22.09 -11.90 -38.87
CA ASP A 424 -21.92 -11.59 -40.29
C ASP A 424 -22.85 -12.47 -41.17
N GLN A 425 -23.14 -13.71 -40.76
CA GLN A 425 -24.12 -14.58 -41.41
C GLN A 425 -25.57 -14.20 -41.09
N LEU A 426 -25.85 -13.63 -39.90
CA LEU A 426 -27.12 -13.01 -39.55
C LEU A 426 -27.29 -11.60 -40.16
N GLY A 427 -26.18 -10.92 -40.49
CA GLY A 427 -26.15 -9.61 -41.14
C GLY A 427 -26.19 -9.65 -42.67
N GLN A 428 -26.14 -10.83 -43.28
CA GLN A 428 -26.07 -10.98 -44.74
C GLN A 428 -27.17 -11.92 -45.27
N LYS A 429 -28.42 -11.67 -44.90
CA LYS A 429 -29.57 -12.17 -45.65
C LYS A 429 -30.74 -11.18 -45.62
N SER A 430 -30.74 -10.27 -46.60
CA SER A 430 -31.89 -9.80 -47.40
C SER A 430 -31.86 -8.28 -47.62
N THR A 431 -31.29 -7.88 -48.75
CA THR A 431 -31.77 -6.72 -49.50
C THR A 431 -32.96 -7.18 -50.37
N HIS A 432 -34.19 -6.92 -49.92
CA HIS A 432 -35.31 -6.56 -50.79
C HIS A 432 -36.52 -6.07 -49.96
N ASP A 433 -36.91 -4.83 -50.24
CA ASP A 433 -38.23 -4.20 -50.15
C ASP A 433 -39.28 -4.62 -49.10
N VAL A 434 -39.77 -3.56 -48.42
CA VAL A 434 -41.17 -3.32 -48.01
C VAL A 434 -41.64 -3.89 -46.66
N THR A 435 -42.07 -2.94 -45.82
CA THR A 435 -42.95 -3.02 -44.63
C THR A 435 -42.39 -3.57 -43.32
N SER A 436 -42.32 -2.65 -42.36
CA SER A 436 -42.27 -2.88 -40.93
C SER A 436 -43.47 -3.73 -40.46
N SER A 437 -43.21 -4.98 -40.09
CA SER A 437 -44.08 -5.78 -39.22
C SER A 437 -43.97 -5.20 -37.79
N ASP A 438 -44.91 -4.39 -37.32
CA ASP A 438 -46.25 -4.77 -36.87
C ASP A 438 -46.21 -5.52 -35.54
N SER A 439 -45.74 -4.83 -34.50
CA SER A 439 -46.14 -5.15 -33.14
C SER A 439 -47.54 -4.55 -32.92
N THR A 440 -48.50 -5.44 -32.63
CA THR A 440 -49.90 -5.10 -32.34
C THR A 440 -50.06 -4.05 -31.24
N LEU A 441 -49.05 -3.90 -30.37
CA LEU A 441 -48.96 -2.88 -29.33
C LEU A 441 -48.69 -1.47 -29.87
N ASP A 442 -47.87 -1.31 -30.92
CA ASP A 442 -47.52 0.02 -31.47
C ASP A 442 -48.68 0.64 -32.27
N LYS A 443 -49.47 -0.22 -32.94
CA LYS A 443 -50.70 0.22 -33.62
C LYS A 443 -51.80 0.61 -32.63
N MET A 444 -51.94 -0.12 -31.52
CA MET A 444 -52.88 0.23 -30.43
C MET A 444 -52.50 1.56 -29.76
N ILE A 445 -51.21 1.79 -29.51
CA ILE A 445 -50.73 3.04 -28.91
C ILE A 445 -50.96 4.26 -29.81
N LYS A 446 -50.66 4.15 -31.11
CA LYS A 446 -50.84 5.28 -32.02
C LYS A 446 -52.30 5.56 -32.35
N TRP A 447 -53.13 4.53 -32.54
CA TRP A 447 -54.50 4.73 -33.03
C TRP A 447 -55.50 5.05 -31.92
N PHE A 448 -55.27 4.59 -30.68
CA PHE A 448 -56.23 4.80 -29.59
C PHE A 448 -55.78 5.87 -28.59
N PHE A 449 -54.51 5.88 -28.17
CA PHE A 449 -54.07 6.78 -27.10
C PHE A 449 -53.84 8.22 -27.56
N ILE A 450 -53.37 8.43 -28.79
CA ILE A 450 -53.15 9.78 -29.33
C ILE A 450 -54.48 10.55 -29.48
N PRO A 451 -55.54 10.02 -30.11
CA PRO A 451 -56.81 10.75 -30.17
C PRO A 451 -57.46 10.89 -28.78
N LEU A 452 -57.29 9.92 -27.88
CA LEU A 452 -57.79 10.01 -26.51
C LEU A 452 -57.10 11.15 -25.72
N MET A 453 -55.79 11.32 -25.88
CA MET A 453 -55.05 12.45 -25.28
C MET A 453 -55.48 13.79 -25.88
N ILE A 454 -55.73 13.86 -27.19
CA ILE A 454 -56.22 15.09 -27.83
C ILE A 454 -57.62 15.47 -27.32
N VAL A 455 -58.52 14.50 -27.15
CA VAL A 455 -59.86 14.72 -26.60
C VAL A 455 -59.78 15.18 -25.14
N LEU A 456 -58.89 14.59 -24.34
CA LEU A 456 -58.70 14.97 -22.94
C LEU A 456 -58.15 16.40 -22.81
N LEU A 457 -57.21 16.77 -23.69
CA LEU A 457 -56.65 18.13 -23.73
C LEU A 457 -57.69 19.16 -24.18
N ALA A 458 -58.53 18.82 -25.16
CA ALA A 458 -59.66 19.67 -25.58
C ALA A 458 -60.68 19.88 -24.44
N LEU A 459 -60.97 18.83 -23.66
CA LEU A 459 -61.84 18.92 -22.48
C LEU A 459 -61.25 19.84 -21.41
N VAL A 460 -59.95 19.76 -21.14
CA VAL A 460 -59.27 20.66 -20.19
C VAL A 460 -59.35 22.11 -20.66
N VAL A 461 -59.13 22.37 -21.96
CA VAL A 461 -59.25 23.73 -22.53
C VAL A 461 -60.69 24.25 -22.47
N PHE A 462 -61.68 23.38 -22.72
CA PHE A 462 -63.09 23.74 -22.64
C PHE A 462 -63.52 24.08 -21.21
N VAL A 463 -63.13 23.26 -20.23
CA VAL A 463 -63.38 23.52 -18.80
C VAL A 463 -62.66 24.80 -18.35
N TYR A 464 -61.43 25.04 -18.84
CA TYR A 464 -60.71 26.28 -18.58
C TYR A 464 -61.44 27.51 -19.13
N ARG A 465 -61.95 27.45 -20.37
CA ARG A 465 -62.76 28.53 -20.97
C ARG A 465 -64.06 28.77 -20.22
N LEU A 466 -64.81 27.73 -19.88
CA LEU A 466 -66.04 27.88 -19.08
C LEU A 466 -65.77 28.52 -17.72
N ARG A 467 -64.68 28.13 -17.05
CA ARG A 467 -64.29 28.72 -15.77
C ARG A 467 -63.85 30.18 -15.91
N HIS A 468 -63.28 30.56 -17.06
CA HIS A 468 -62.92 31.93 -17.37
C HIS A 468 -64.16 32.79 -17.69
N ASP A 469 -65.09 32.27 -18.48
CA ASP A 469 -66.33 32.97 -18.85
C ASP A 469 -67.28 33.17 -17.65
N ILE A 470 -67.36 32.20 -16.73
CA ILE A 470 -68.12 32.37 -15.47
C ILE A 470 -67.55 33.47 -14.57
N LYS A 471 -66.24 33.74 -14.65
CA LYS A 471 -65.62 34.84 -13.88
C LYS A 471 -65.93 36.21 -14.48
N HIS A 472 -66.11 36.31 -15.80
CA HIS A 472 -66.47 37.57 -16.46
C HIS A 472 -67.97 37.87 -16.45
N SER A 473 -68.83 36.85 -16.30
CA SER A 473 -70.29 37.06 -16.19
C SER A 473 -70.76 37.50 -14.80
N LYS A 474 -69.87 37.62 -13.79
CA LYS A 474 -70.20 38.16 -12.45
C LYS A 474 -69.93 39.67 -12.30
N LEU A 475 -69.65 40.37 -13.40
CA LEU A 475 -69.32 41.80 -13.43
C LEU A 475 -70.27 42.64 -14.31
N LEU A 476 -71.45 42.10 -14.64
CA LEU A 476 -72.58 42.84 -15.22
C LEU A 476 -73.79 42.79 -14.28
#